data_AF-A0AAU8YVU9-F1
#
_entry.id   AF-A0AAU8YVU9-F1
#
_cell.length_a   1.000
_cell.length_b   1.000
_cell.length_c   1.000
_cell.angle_alpha   90.00
_cell.angle_beta   90.00
_cell.angle_gamma   90.00
#
_symmetry.space_group_name_H-M   'P 1'
#
loop_
_entity.id
_entity.type
_entity.pdbx_description
1 polymer ?
#
loop_
_entity_poly.entity_id
_entity_poly.type
_entity_poly.pdbx_seq_one_letter_code
_entity_poly.pdbx_strand_id
1 'polypeptide(L)'
;MKNKSLLKNIGNILGIVSLSIALVIFFLILNHFFKTTSYQRLEWLPLLVIFFIIPIGFSLGFLSIKIYFNRFARWGVIINGILFLVLYIFFLIKIFILLFHAIV
;
A
#
# COMPACT_ATOMS: atom_id res chain seq x y z
N MET A 1 28.92 -11.48 17.07
CA MET A 1 28.68 -10.14 16.49
C MET A 1 28.11 -10.17 15.06
N LYS A 2 28.54 -11.07 14.17
CA LYS A 2 28.06 -11.17 12.76
C LYS A 2 26.53 -11.22 12.58
N ASN A 3 25.81 -11.88 13.49
CA ASN A 3 24.37 -12.05 13.38
C ASN A 3 23.57 -10.75 13.63
N LYS A 4 24.06 -9.86 14.51
CA LYS A 4 23.40 -8.57 14.79
C LYS A 4 23.49 -7.59 13.62
N SER A 5 24.61 -7.54 12.90
CA SER A 5 24.74 -6.68 11.72
C SER A 5 23.91 -7.19 10.53
N LEU A 6 23.82 -8.52 10.38
CA LEU A 6 22.96 -9.16 9.37
C LEU A 6 21.49 -8.83 9.58
N LEU A 7 20.98 -9.02 10.81
CA LEU A 7 19.59 -8.69 11.16
C LEU A 7 19.28 -7.20 10.95
N LYS A 8 20.22 -6.31 11.29
CA LYS A 8 20.10 -4.87 11.03
C LYS A 8 19.97 -4.57 9.54
N ASN A 9 20.81 -5.18 8.69
CA ASN A 9 20.75 -4.98 7.24
C ASN A 9 19.44 -5.51 6.65
N ILE A 10 19.02 -6.72 7.05
CA ILE A 10 17.74 -7.32 6.61
C ILE A 10 16.57 -6.42 7.00
N GLY A 11 16.52 -5.98 8.26
CA GLY A 11 15.49 -5.06 8.73
C GLY A 11 15.46 -3.78 7.90
N ASN A 12 16.61 -3.13 7.69
CA ASN A 12 16.68 -1.91 6.88
C ASN A 12 16.19 -2.13 5.44
N ILE A 13 16.60 -3.22 4.78
CA ILE A 13 16.17 -3.54 3.41
C ILE A 13 14.65 -3.74 3.35
N LEU A 14 14.09 -4.53 4.28
CA LEU A 14 12.64 -4.73 4.36
C LEU A 14 11.88 -3.42 4.59
N GLY A 15 12.44 -2.52 5.41
CA GLY A 15 11.86 -1.20 5.67
C GLY A 15 11.86 -0.31 4.42
N ILE A 16 12.96 -0.31 3.66
CA ILE A 16 13.07 0.42 2.39
C ILE A 16 12.06 -0.15 1.38
N VAL A 17 12.00 -1.47 1.22
CA VAL A 17 11.06 -2.12 0.29
C VAL A 17 9.60 -1.79 0.66
N SER A 18 9.24 -1.86 1.94
CA SER A 18 7.90 -1.47 2.43
C SER A 18 7.54 -0.04 2.06
N LEU A 19 8.47 0.90 2.25
CA LEU A 19 8.28 2.31 1.90
C LEU A 19 8.19 2.52 0.38
N SER A 20 9.03 1.83 -0.39
CA SER A 20 9.01 1.88 -1.85
C SER A 20 7.67 1.39 -2.41
N ILE A 21 7.12 0.30 -1.86
CA ILE A 21 5.78 -0.20 -2.22
C ILE A 21 4.74 0.89 -1.95
N ALA A 22 4.77 1.52 -0.78
CA ALA A 22 3.84 2.59 -0.43
C ALA A 22 3.91 3.77 -1.42
N LEU A 23 5.12 4.19 -1.80
CA LEU A 23 5.33 5.27 -2.76
C LEU A 23 4.84 4.91 -4.16
N VAL A 24 5.16 3.71 -4.66
CA VAL A 24 4.67 3.24 -5.97
C VAL A 24 3.15 3.22 -5.98
N ILE A 25 2.53 2.67 -4.94
CA ILE A 25 1.07 2.62 -4.82
C ILE A 25 0.46 4.02 -4.78
N PHE A 26 1.04 4.93 -3.99
CA PHE A 26 0.59 6.30 -3.93
C PHE A 26 0.58 6.95 -5.33
N PHE A 27 1.66 6.79 -6.10
CA PHE A 27 1.70 7.32 -7.47
C PHE A 27 0.71 6.63 -8.41
N LEU A 28 0.48 5.32 -8.29
CA LEU A 28 -0.52 4.61 -9.09
C LEU A 28 -1.95 5.10 -8.79
N ILE A 29 -2.26 5.36 -7.52
CA ILE A 29 -3.54 5.93 -7.11
C ILE A 29 -3.69 7.35 -7.67
N LEU A 30 -2.67 8.21 -7.52
CA LEU A 30 -2.70 9.56 -8.11
C LEU A 30 -2.87 9.52 -9.63
N ASN A 31 -2.14 8.63 -10.31
CA ASN A 31 -2.24 8.45 -11.75
C ASN A 31 -3.65 8.02 -12.19
N HIS A 32 -4.34 7.20 -11.39
CA HIS A 32 -5.74 6.84 -11.64
C HIS A 32 -6.66 8.07 -11.55
N PHE A 33 -6.50 8.92 -10.53
CA PHE A 33 -7.36 10.11 -10.35
C PHE A 33 -7.08 11.24 -11.33
N PHE A 34 -5.80 11.53 -11.63
CA PHE A 34 -5.41 12.59 -12.57
C PHE A 34 -5.55 12.21 -14.03
N LYS A 35 -5.91 10.96 -14.29
CA LYS A 35 -6.09 10.43 -15.64
C LYS A 35 -4.85 10.57 -16.54
N THR A 36 -3.64 10.51 -15.96
CA THR A 36 -2.40 10.81 -16.67
C THR A 36 -2.02 9.75 -17.73
N THR A 37 -2.49 8.50 -17.60
CA THR A 37 -2.15 7.39 -18.52
C THR A 37 -3.35 6.60 -19.02
N SER A 38 -3.27 6.00 -20.21
CA SER A 38 -4.36 5.30 -20.91
C SER A 38 -4.91 4.04 -20.22
N TYR A 39 -4.34 3.60 -19.09
CA TYR A 39 -4.79 2.45 -18.30
C TYR A 39 -6.20 2.59 -17.70
N GLN A 40 -6.82 3.78 -17.79
CA GLN A 40 -8.18 4.05 -17.32
C GLN A 40 -9.28 3.22 -17.99
N ARG A 41 -9.01 2.59 -19.16
CA ARG A 41 -9.98 1.66 -19.77
C ARG A 41 -10.33 0.48 -18.87
N LEU A 42 -9.48 0.16 -17.90
CA LEU A 42 -9.72 -0.91 -16.93
C LEU A 42 -10.52 -0.44 -15.70
N GLU A 43 -11.05 0.78 -15.71
CA GLU A 43 -11.85 1.36 -14.62
C GLU A 43 -11.21 1.14 -13.23
N TRP A 44 -11.91 0.47 -12.31
CA TRP A 44 -11.51 0.26 -10.91
C TRP A 44 -10.58 -0.94 -10.70
N LEU A 45 -10.34 -1.75 -11.74
CA LEU A 45 -9.56 -2.99 -11.66
C LEU A 45 -8.12 -2.78 -11.17
N PRO A 46 -7.38 -1.73 -11.61
CA PRO A 46 -6.07 -1.42 -11.07
C PRO A 46 -6.08 -1.11 -9.56
N LEU A 47 -7.12 -0.42 -9.06
CA LEU A 47 -7.25 -0.13 -7.63
C LEU A 47 -7.54 -1.41 -6.83
N LEU A 48 -8.24 -2.38 -7.42
CA LEU A 48 -8.49 -3.68 -6.79
C LEU A 48 -7.18 -4.46 -6.61
N VAL A 49 -6.32 -4.47 -7.63
CA VAL A 49 -4.99 -5.08 -7.53
C VAL A 49 -4.17 -4.41 -6.44
N ILE A 50 -4.16 -3.08 -6.41
CA ILE A 50 -3.45 -2.30 -5.39
C ILE A 50 -3.96 -2.65 -3.98
N PHE A 51 -5.26 -2.85 -3.80
CA PHE A 51 -5.85 -3.23 -2.51
C PHE A 51 -5.22 -4.49 -1.90
N PHE A 52 -4.83 -5.46 -2.74
CA PHE A 52 -4.14 -6.67 -2.28
C PHE A 52 -2.62 -6.49 -2.09
N ILE A 53 -2.00 -5.53 -2.78
CA ILE A 53 -0.55 -5.25 -2.64
C ILE A 53 -0.26 -4.48 -1.35
N ILE A 54 -1.13 -3.55 -0.93
CA ILE A 54 -0.90 -2.73 0.27
C ILE A 54 -0.66 -3.57 1.54
N PRO A 55 -1.46 -4.62 1.85
CA PRO A 55 -1.19 -5.51 2.97
C PRO A 55 0.21 -6.13 2.94
N ILE A 56 0.73 -6.47 1.76
CA ILE A 56 2.09 -7.00 1.60
C ILE A 56 3.13 -5.94 2.02
N GLY A 57 2.97 -4.71 1.52
CA GLY A 57 3.82 -3.58 1.91
C GLY A 57 3.78 -3.30 3.41
N PHE A 58 2.60 -3.35 4.01
CA PHE A 58 2.40 -3.20 5.46
C PHE A 58 3.10 -4.31 6.25
N SER A 59 2.88 -5.58 5.87
CA SER A 59 3.47 -6.75 6.53
C SER A 59 5.01 -6.72 6.49
N LEU A 60 5.60 -6.33 5.36
CA LEU A 60 7.05 -6.17 5.23
C LEU A 60 7.60 -5.09 6.16
N GLY A 61 6.90 -3.95 6.27
CA GLY A 61 7.28 -2.88 7.19
C GLY A 61 7.14 -3.29 8.66
N PHE A 62 6.08 -4.03 8.99
CA PHE A 62 5.85 -4.54 10.34
C PHE A 62 6.91 -5.59 10.74
N LEU A 63 7.24 -6.50 9.82
CA LEU A 63 8.29 -7.49 10.02
C LEU A 63 9.66 -6.82 10.18
N SER A 64 9.93 -5.80 9.37
CA SER A 64 11.15 -4.98 9.49
C SER A 64 11.27 -4.36 10.89
N ILE A 65 10.20 -3.75 11.41
CA ILE A 65 10.18 -3.16 12.77
C ILE A 65 10.46 -4.22 13.85
N LYS A 66 9.87 -5.42 13.71
CA LYS A 66 10.12 -6.53 14.65
C LYS A 66 11.57 -7.02 14.63
N ILE A 67 12.21 -7.04 13.45
CA ILE A 67 13.61 -7.48 13.30
C ILE A 67 14.57 -6.38 13.79
N TYR A 68 14.39 -5.15 13.28
CA TYR A 68 15.22 -4.00 13.61
C TYR A 68 14.46 -2.70 13.37
N PHE A 69 14.19 -1.97 14.45
CA PHE A 69 13.51 -0.69 14.38
C PHE A 69 14.30 0.31 13.52
N ASN A 70 13.69 0.75 12.42
CA ASN A 70 14.25 1.76 11.54
C ASN A 70 13.16 2.74 11.07
N ARG A 71 13.56 3.96 10.76
CA ARG A 71 12.64 5.04 10.38
C ARG A 71 11.89 4.75 9.09
N PHE A 72 12.53 4.10 8.12
CA PHE A 72 11.90 3.76 6.83
C PHE A 72 10.74 2.78 7.02
N ALA A 73 10.93 1.75 7.83
CA ALA A 73 9.89 0.78 8.14
C ALA A 73 8.71 1.40 8.88
N ARG A 74 8.97 2.30 9.84
CA ARG A 74 7.89 3.03 10.53
C ARG A 74 7.04 3.84 9.55
N TRP A 75 7.68 4.60 8.68
CA TRP A 75 6.97 5.36 7.65
C TRP A 75 6.27 4.45 6.64
N GLY A 76 6.90 3.35 6.23
CA GLY A 76 6.31 2.35 5.34
C GLY A 76 5.03 1.77 5.92
N VAL A 77 5.02 1.36 7.19
CA VAL A 77 3.82 0.85 7.88
C VAL A 77 2.72 1.91 7.95
N ILE A 78 3.06 3.13 8.37
CA ILE A 78 2.09 4.22 8.50
C ILE A 78 1.45 4.55 7.14
N ILE A 79 2.27 4.74 6.10
CA ILE A 79 1.77 5.13 4.78
C ILE A 79 0.97 3.99 4.15
N ASN A 80 1.44 2.74 4.20
CA ASN A 80 0.64 1.59 3.72
C ASN A 80 -0.70 1.49 4.48
N GLY A 81 -0.71 1.70 5.80
CA GLY A 81 -1.95 1.69 6.59
C GLY A 81 -2.93 2.79 6.15
N ILE A 82 -2.45 4.00 5.92
CA ILE A 82 -3.27 5.12 5.42
C ILE A 82 -3.82 4.80 4.02
N LEU A 83 -2.96 4.34 3.11
CA LEU A 83 -3.36 3.99 1.74
C LEU A 83 -4.41 2.88 1.72
N PHE A 84 -4.28 1.88 2.59
CA PHE A 84 -5.27 0.82 2.73
C PHE A 84 -6.63 1.36 3.14
N LEU A 85 -6.64 2.22 4.16
CA LEU A 85 -7.87 2.82 4.69
C LEU A 85 -8.55 3.72 3.65
N VAL A 86 -7.77 4.49 2.88
CA VAL A 86 -8.28 5.30 1.77
C VAL A 86 -8.96 4.42 0.71
N LEU A 87 -8.30 3.35 0.25
CA LEU A 87 -8.91 2.45 -0.74
C LEU A 87 -10.11 1.70 -0.18
N TYR A 88 -10.07 1.31 1.10
CA TYR A 88 -11.18 0.63 1.75
C TYR A 88 -12.45 1.50 1.77
N ILE A 89 -12.32 2.76 2.20
CA ILE A 89 -13.42 3.74 2.18
C ILE A 89 -13.91 3.95 0.75
N PHE A 90 -12.99 4.08 -0.21
CA PHE A 90 -13.33 4.25 -1.62
C PHE A 90 -14.17 3.09 -2.16
N PHE A 91 -13.78 1.84 -1.88
CA PHE A 91 -14.55 0.67 -2.29
C PHE A 91 -15.91 0.58 -1.60
N LEU A 92 -15.98 0.90 -0.30
CA LEU A 92 -17.26 0.95 0.42
C LEU A 92 -18.25 1.92 -0.23
N ILE A 93 -17.79 3.13 -0.58
CA ILE A 93 -18.63 4.13 -1.26
C ILE A 93 -19.11 3.58 -2.61
N LYS A 94 -18.22 2.94 -3.38
CA LYS A 94 -18.59 2.36 -4.69
C LYS A 94 -19.60 1.25 -4.58
N ILE A 95 -19.41 0.33 -3.65
CA ILE A 95 -20.36 -0.76 -3.39
C ILE A 95 -21.71 -0.20 -2.97
N PHE A 96 -21.73 0.80 -2.10
CA PHE A 96 -22.98 1.45 -1.65
C PHE A 96 -23.74 2.11 -2.81
N ILE A 97 -23.04 2.85 -3.68
CA ILE A 97 -23.65 3.49 -4.87
C ILE A 97 -24.21 2.46 -5.85
N LEU A 98 -23.47 1.36 -6.06
CA LEU A 98 -23.90 0.27 -6.93
C LEU A 98 -25.16 -0.41 -6.38
N LEU A 99 -25.18 -0.68 -5.07
CA LEU A 99 -26.33 -1.28 -4.40
C LEU A 99 -27.57 -0.37 -4.49
N PHE A 100 -27.39 0.94 -4.31
CA PHE A 100 -28.48 1.92 -4.42
C PHE A 100 -29.10 1.92 -5.83
N HIS A 101 -28.28 1.91 -6.89
CA HIS A 101 -28.76 1.82 -8.28
C HIS A 101 -29.42 0.48 -8.61
N ALA A 102 -29.08 -0.60 -7.91
CA ALA A 102 -29.69 -1.91 -8.15
C ALA A 102 -31.08 -2.05 -7.50
N ILE A 103 -31.40 -1.20 -6.51
CA ILE A 103 -32.64 -1.27 -5.73
C ILE A 103 -33.69 -0.25 -6.21
N VAL A 104 -33.27 0.89 -6.76
CA VAL A 104 -34.13 1.98 -7.31
C VAL A 104 -34.29 1.82 -8.81
#